data_AF-A0A8T5UB71-F1
#
_entry.id   AF-A0A8T5UB71-F1
#
_cell.length_a   1.000
_cell.length_b   1.000
_cell.length_c   1.000
_cell.angle_alpha   90.00
_cell.angle_beta   90.00
_cell.angle_gamma   90.00
#
_symmetry.space_group_name_H-M   'P 1'
#
loop_
_entity.id
_entity.type
_entity.pdbx_description
1 polymer ?
#
loop_
_entity_poly.entity_id
_entity_poly.type
_entity_poly.pdbx_seq_one_letter_code
_entity_poly.pdbx_strand_id
1 'polypeptide(L)'
;MNDLEKQLTDTRNELARTQSTLKTTGESLEDTTKELDDKKANFESVKAELGDIKAKLEQSNAQIEEKTQSNAALNTEIEGLKSNLDSANAKIEELEGTLESRKEELGVTISNLSSELETSKTQIQGFENKLAEMESTGSNSKEQMDKLTGEIQELNSKLTATQDENTNLNSQLMELNNTLLQKDTRIQELSENVDSKEKLVDAQTARLEEVESELGELKPPELGSGGFAADERTTCPMCGAVGGNIKQIEDKSKVLSYVGHIPMYAKKHVCKKCGYEF
;
A
#
# COMPACT_ATOMS: atom_id res chain seq x y z
N MET A 1 -11.64 -55.11 -190.54
CA MET A 1 -11.48 -55.23 -189.08
C MET A 1 -12.28 -56.42 -188.62
N ASN A 2 -11.62 -57.36 -187.96
CA ASN A 2 -12.15 -58.66 -187.52
C ASN A 2 -12.74 -58.52 -186.10
N ASP A 3 -13.79 -59.27 -185.74
CA ASP A 3 -14.46 -59.18 -184.42
C ASP A 3 -13.50 -59.42 -183.24
N LEU A 4 -12.44 -60.22 -183.48
CA LEU A 4 -11.30 -60.39 -182.57
C LEU A 4 -10.52 -59.10 -182.29
N GLU A 5 -10.32 -58.21 -183.26
CA GLU A 5 -9.62 -56.93 -183.04
C GLU A 5 -10.41 -56.03 -182.10
N LYS A 6 -11.73 -56.04 -182.19
CA LYS A 6 -12.61 -55.28 -181.29
C LYS A 6 -12.53 -55.84 -179.87
N GLN A 7 -12.65 -57.16 -179.70
CA GLN A 7 -12.51 -57.82 -178.40
C GLN A 7 -11.13 -57.60 -177.76
N LEU A 8 -10.04 -57.63 -178.54
CA LEU A 8 -8.68 -57.32 -178.08
C LEU A 8 -8.53 -55.87 -177.64
N THR A 9 -9.18 -54.94 -178.35
CA THR A 9 -9.17 -53.51 -178.01
C THR A 9 -9.96 -53.27 -176.73
N ASP A 10 -11.10 -53.93 -176.56
CA ASP A 10 -11.94 -53.84 -175.36
C ASP A 10 -11.22 -54.43 -174.13
N THR A 11 -10.62 -55.62 -174.25
CA THR A 11 -9.80 -56.20 -173.16
C THR A 11 -8.57 -55.37 -172.82
N ARG A 12 -7.92 -54.74 -173.81
CA ARG A 12 -6.79 -53.82 -173.57
C ARG A 12 -7.24 -52.57 -172.81
N ASN A 13 -8.40 -52.02 -173.14
CA ASN A 13 -8.99 -50.88 -172.44
C ASN A 13 -9.42 -51.25 -171.00
N GLU A 14 -9.97 -52.45 -170.79
CA GLU A 14 -10.29 -52.99 -169.46
C GLU A 14 -9.04 -53.25 -168.62
N LEU A 15 -7.97 -53.79 -169.21
CA LEU A 15 -6.69 -54.00 -168.54
C LEU A 15 -6.05 -52.67 -168.11
N ALA A 16 -6.11 -51.65 -168.97
CA ALA A 16 -5.62 -50.32 -168.65
C ALA A 16 -6.44 -49.67 -167.52
N ARG A 17 -7.78 -49.84 -167.52
CA ARG A 17 -8.64 -49.40 -166.42
C ARG A 17 -8.32 -50.14 -165.12
N THR A 18 -8.16 -51.45 -165.15
CA THR A 18 -7.83 -52.25 -163.97
C THR A 18 -6.45 -51.92 -163.41
N GLN A 19 -5.44 -51.68 -164.25
CA GLN A 19 -4.14 -51.16 -163.82
C GLN A 19 -4.25 -49.78 -163.18
N SER A 20 -5.04 -48.87 -163.76
CA SER A 20 -5.28 -47.56 -163.20
C SER A 20 -5.95 -47.67 -161.82
N THR A 21 -7.00 -48.48 -161.68
CA THR A 21 -7.67 -48.70 -160.39
C THR A 21 -6.75 -49.37 -159.38
N LEU A 22 -5.92 -50.34 -159.80
CA LEU A 22 -4.99 -51.01 -158.90
C LEU A 22 -3.94 -50.04 -158.36
N LYS A 23 -3.43 -49.13 -159.20
CA LYS A 23 -2.51 -48.07 -158.77
C LYS A 23 -3.16 -47.15 -157.74
N THR A 24 -4.36 -46.62 -158.02
CA THR A 24 -5.09 -45.77 -157.08
C THR A 24 -5.42 -46.48 -155.77
N THR A 25 -5.78 -47.77 -155.85
CA THR A 25 -6.06 -48.59 -154.65
C THR A 25 -4.77 -48.82 -153.85
N GLY A 26 -3.63 -49.02 -154.50
CA GLY A 26 -2.33 -49.15 -153.86
C GLY A 26 -1.89 -47.86 -153.14
N GLU A 27 -2.06 -46.70 -153.79
CA GLU A 27 -1.81 -45.40 -153.18
C GLU A 27 -2.72 -45.18 -151.95
N SER A 28 -4.02 -45.47 -152.08
CA SER A 28 -4.96 -45.36 -150.95
C SER A 28 -4.63 -46.33 -149.81
N LEU A 29 -4.18 -47.55 -150.11
CA LEU A 29 -3.73 -48.51 -149.09
C LEU A 29 -2.48 -48.02 -148.35
N GLU A 30 -1.54 -47.41 -149.07
CA GLU A 30 -0.34 -46.84 -148.47
C GLU A 30 -0.67 -45.68 -147.53
N ASP A 31 -1.57 -44.79 -147.94
CA ASP A 31 -2.06 -43.69 -147.10
C ASP A 31 -2.78 -44.21 -145.85
N THR A 32 -3.66 -45.21 -146.03
CA THR A 32 -4.37 -45.85 -144.91
C THR A 32 -3.40 -46.54 -143.94
N THR A 33 -2.30 -47.10 -144.45
CA THR A 33 -1.26 -47.73 -143.62
C THR A 33 -0.52 -46.69 -142.78
N LYS A 34 -0.16 -45.54 -143.37
CA LYS A 34 0.45 -44.42 -142.64
C LYS A 34 -0.47 -43.89 -141.55
N GLU A 35 -1.74 -43.66 -141.87
CA GLU A 35 -2.73 -43.24 -140.88
C GLU A 35 -2.87 -44.24 -139.72
N LEU A 36 -2.87 -45.54 -140.03
CA LEU A 36 -2.96 -46.58 -139.00
C LEU A 36 -1.75 -46.56 -138.06
N ASP A 37 -0.54 -46.40 -138.60
CA ASP A 37 0.68 -46.36 -137.79
C ASP A 37 0.75 -45.09 -136.94
N ASP A 38 0.31 -43.93 -137.47
CA ASP A 38 0.16 -42.70 -136.69
C ASP A 38 -0.84 -42.88 -135.54
N LYS A 39 -1.98 -43.54 -135.81
CA LYS A 39 -2.98 -43.84 -134.77
C LYS A 39 -2.44 -44.80 -133.71
N LYS A 40 -1.64 -45.80 -134.07
CA LYS A 40 -0.98 -46.69 -133.10
C LYS A 40 0.02 -45.92 -132.23
N ALA A 41 0.84 -45.06 -132.83
CA ALA A 41 1.79 -44.24 -132.09
C ALA A 41 1.07 -43.33 -131.08
N ASN A 42 -0.02 -42.68 -131.50
CA ASN A 42 -0.86 -41.89 -130.60
C ASN A 42 -1.51 -42.73 -129.51
N PHE A 43 -2.00 -43.93 -129.82
CA PHE A 43 -2.59 -44.83 -128.83
C PHE A 43 -1.60 -45.20 -127.73
N GLU A 44 -0.36 -45.57 -128.10
CA GLU A 44 0.67 -45.89 -127.10
C GLU A 44 1.08 -44.65 -126.28
N SER A 45 1.10 -43.44 -126.87
CA SER A 45 1.33 -42.19 -126.14
C SER A 45 0.23 -41.93 -125.10
N VAL A 46 -1.04 -41.99 -125.51
CA VAL A 46 -2.19 -41.78 -124.61
C VAL A 46 -2.22 -42.84 -123.49
N LYS A 47 -1.84 -44.08 -123.81
CA LYS A 47 -1.74 -45.16 -122.82
C LYS A 47 -0.64 -44.92 -121.79
N ALA A 48 0.50 -44.36 -122.20
CA ALA A 48 1.55 -43.94 -121.26
C ALA A 48 1.06 -42.81 -120.35
N GLU A 49 0.44 -41.77 -120.91
CA GLU A 49 -0.15 -40.66 -120.15
C GLU A 49 -1.20 -41.13 -119.14
N LEU A 50 -2.05 -42.09 -119.53
CA LEU A 50 -3.04 -42.70 -118.64
C LEU A 50 -2.37 -43.41 -117.45
N GLY A 51 -1.25 -44.09 -117.69
CA GLY A 51 -0.45 -44.72 -116.64
C GLY A 51 0.09 -43.70 -115.63
N ASP A 52 0.66 -42.60 -116.12
CA ASP A 52 1.17 -41.52 -115.29
C ASP A 52 0.09 -40.83 -114.47
N ILE A 53 -1.07 -40.57 -115.08
CA ILE A 53 -2.24 -39.99 -114.39
C ILE A 53 -2.71 -40.94 -113.28
N LYS A 54 -2.76 -42.24 -113.55
CA LYS A 54 -3.17 -43.23 -112.55
C LYS A 54 -2.22 -43.26 -111.36
N ALA A 55 -0.91 -43.22 -111.59
CA ALA A 55 0.10 -43.16 -110.53
C ALA A 55 -0.04 -41.88 -109.70
N LYS A 56 -0.25 -40.71 -110.34
CA LYS A 56 -0.50 -39.44 -109.64
C LYS A 56 -1.79 -39.47 -108.81
N LEU A 57 -2.85 -40.11 -109.31
CA LEU A 57 -4.10 -40.26 -108.60
C LEU A 57 -3.93 -41.11 -107.34
N GLU A 58 -3.23 -42.24 -107.43
CA GLU A 58 -2.90 -43.10 -106.29
C GLU A 58 -2.07 -42.34 -105.23
N GLN A 59 -1.08 -41.56 -105.66
CA GLN A 59 -0.28 -40.72 -104.76
C GLN A 59 -1.13 -39.66 -104.04
N SER A 60 -1.99 -38.95 -104.78
CA SER A 60 -2.90 -37.94 -104.20
C SER A 60 -3.86 -38.56 -103.19
N ASN A 61 -4.40 -39.75 -103.49
CA ASN A 61 -5.28 -40.46 -102.57
C ASN A 61 -4.57 -40.85 -101.27
N ALA A 62 -3.31 -41.29 -101.34
CA ALA A 62 -2.51 -41.58 -100.15
C ALA A 62 -2.27 -40.33 -99.29
N GLN A 63 -1.99 -39.17 -99.91
CA GLN A 63 -1.83 -37.90 -99.19
C GLN A 63 -3.12 -37.41 -98.55
N ILE A 64 -4.27 -37.63 -99.20
CA ILE A 64 -5.58 -37.30 -98.64
C ILE A 64 -5.86 -38.16 -97.40
N GLU A 65 -5.56 -39.45 -97.46
CA GLU A 65 -5.74 -40.36 -96.33
C GLU A 65 -4.87 -39.95 -95.14
N GLU A 66 -3.58 -39.66 -95.37
CA GLU A 66 -2.66 -39.18 -94.33
C GLU A 66 -3.16 -37.88 -93.67
N LYS A 67 -3.57 -36.89 -94.48
CA LYS A 67 -4.15 -35.64 -93.97
C LYS A 67 -5.45 -35.84 -93.21
N THR A 68 -6.26 -36.81 -93.62
CA THR A 68 -7.52 -37.16 -92.93
C THR A 68 -7.22 -37.73 -91.55
N GLN A 69 -6.26 -38.64 -91.45
CA GLN A 69 -5.83 -39.20 -90.15
C GLN A 69 -5.21 -38.13 -89.25
N SER A 70 -4.37 -37.24 -89.80
CA SER A 70 -3.81 -36.12 -89.05
C SER A 70 -4.88 -35.16 -88.52
N ASN A 71 -5.90 -34.85 -89.32
CA ASN A 71 -7.02 -34.01 -88.87
C ASN A 71 -7.83 -34.68 -87.76
N ALA A 72 -8.05 -36.00 -87.85
CA ALA A 72 -8.74 -36.74 -86.79
C ALA A 72 -7.96 -36.67 -85.47
N ALA A 73 -6.64 -36.86 -85.51
CA ALA A 73 -5.78 -36.77 -84.33
C ALA A 73 -5.79 -35.36 -83.70
N LEU A 74 -5.67 -34.32 -84.53
CA LEU A 74 -5.75 -32.93 -84.07
C LEU A 74 -7.11 -32.60 -83.44
N ASN A 75 -8.21 -33.12 -83.98
CA ASN A 75 -9.53 -32.93 -83.38
C ASN A 75 -9.63 -33.56 -81.98
N THR A 76 -9.10 -34.78 -81.80
CA THR A 76 -9.04 -35.41 -80.47
C THR A 76 -8.18 -34.60 -79.49
N GLU A 77 -7.06 -34.05 -79.94
CA GLU A 77 -6.22 -33.18 -79.11
C GLU A 77 -6.96 -31.90 -78.70
N ILE A 78 -7.67 -31.27 -79.64
CA ILE A 78 -8.49 -30.08 -79.36
C ILE A 78 -9.58 -30.38 -78.33
N GLU A 79 -10.25 -31.53 -78.42
CA GLU A 79 -11.25 -31.96 -77.43
C GLU A 79 -10.63 -32.17 -76.05
N GLY A 80 -9.46 -32.81 -75.98
CA GLY A 80 -8.72 -32.97 -74.74
C GLY A 80 -8.31 -31.64 -74.11
N LEU A 81 -7.79 -30.70 -74.91
CA LEU A 81 -7.42 -29.37 -74.45
C LEU A 81 -8.64 -28.57 -73.95
N LYS A 82 -9.79 -28.69 -74.61
CA LYS A 82 -11.05 -28.08 -74.14
C LYS A 82 -11.46 -28.62 -72.77
N SER A 83 -11.44 -29.95 -72.61
CA SER A 83 -11.76 -30.58 -71.32
C SER A 83 -10.81 -30.14 -70.20
N ASN A 84 -9.51 -29.99 -70.50
CA ASN A 84 -8.53 -29.50 -69.54
C ASN A 84 -8.77 -28.04 -69.16
N LEU A 85 -9.13 -27.20 -70.14
CA LEU A 85 -9.47 -25.80 -69.92
C LEU A 85 -10.71 -25.67 -69.01
N ASP A 86 -11.76 -26.44 -69.29
CA ASP A 86 -12.97 -26.44 -68.48
C ASP A 86 -12.69 -26.88 -67.03
N SER A 87 -11.86 -27.92 -66.86
CA SER A 87 -11.44 -28.37 -65.52
C SER A 87 -10.60 -27.32 -64.79
N ALA A 88 -9.72 -26.61 -65.49
CA ALA A 88 -8.90 -25.55 -64.89
C ALA A 88 -9.77 -24.36 -64.46
N ASN A 89 -10.74 -23.96 -65.28
CA ASN A 89 -11.69 -22.90 -64.96
C ASN A 89 -12.52 -23.24 -63.73
N ALA A 90 -13.06 -24.47 -63.64
CA ALA A 90 -13.80 -24.93 -62.46
C ALA A 90 -12.94 -24.88 -61.18
N LYS A 91 -11.64 -25.21 -61.28
CA LYS A 91 -10.72 -25.13 -60.14
C LYS A 91 -10.45 -23.69 -59.71
N ILE A 92 -10.35 -22.76 -60.67
CA ILE A 92 -10.19 -21.34 -60.38
C ILE A 92 -11.41 -20.82 -59.62
N GLU A 93 -12.64 -21.11 -60.09
CA GLU A 93 -13.88 -20.70 -59.41
C GLU A 93 -13.97 -21.24 -57.97
N GLU A 94 -13.58 -22.50 -57.75
CA GLU A 94 -13.53 -23.11 -56.42
C GLU A 94 -12.53 -22.39 -55.48
N LEU A 95 -11.34 -22.08 -56.00
CA LEU A 95 -10.30 -21.38 -55.25
C LEU A 95 -10.69 -19.93 -54.94
N GLU A 96 -11.32 -19.23 -55.87
CA GLU A 96 -11.85 -17.88 -55.66
C GLU A 96 -12.93 -17.87 -54.58
N GLY A 97 -13.88 -18.81 -54.62
CA GLY A 97 -14.90 -18.95 -53.58
C GLY A 97 -14.32 -19.26 -52.19
N THR A 98 -13.31 -20.15 -52.14
CA THR A 98 -12.60 -20.47 -50.89
C THR A 98 -11.86 -19.25 -50.34
N LEU A 99 -11.23 -18.46 -51.21
CA LEU A 99 -10.49 -17.26 -50.83
C LEU A 99 -11.41 -16.18 -50.25
N GLU A 100 -12.56 -15.94 -50.88
CA GLU A 100 -13.51 -14.95 -50.36
C GLU A 100 -14.12 -15.39 -49.02
N SER A 101 -14.50 -16.67 -48.88
CA SER A 101 -14.99 -17.22 -47.61
C SER A 101 -13.95 -17.06 -46.49
N ARG A 102 -12.67 -17.34 -46.79
CA ARG A 102 -11.60 -17.19 -45.79
C ARG A 102 -11.35 -15.73 -45.41
N LYS A 103 -11.49 -14.82 -46.38
CA LYS A 103 -11.37 -13.37 -46.16
C LYS A 103 -12.47 -12.84 -45.25
N GLU A 104 -13.71 -13.29 -45.43
CA GLU A 104 -14.83 -12.95 -44.54
C GLU A 104 -14.61 -13.48 -43.12
N GLU A 105 -14.20 -14.74 -42.97
CA GLU A 105 -13.91 -15.36 -41.67
C GLU A 105 -12.80 -14.60 -40.91
N LEU A 106 -11.73 -14.23 -41.61
CA LEU A 106 -10.65 -13.42 -41.04
C LEU A 106 -11.15 -12.01 -40.65
N GLY A 107 -12.01 -11.41 -41.45
CA GLY A 107 -12.63 -10.11 -41.14
C GLY A 107 -13.44 -10.13 -39.84
N VAL A 108 -14.28 -11.16 -39.65
CA VAL A 108 -15.03 -11.36 -38.41
C VAL A 108 -14.10 -11.58 -37.22
N THR A 109 -13.08 -12.42 -37.40
CA THR A 109 -12.10 -12.73 -36.33
C THR A 109 -11.34 -11.48 -35.88
N ILE A 110 -10.88 -10.65 -36.82
CA ILE A 110 -10.20 -9.38 -36.53
C ILE A 110 -11.12 -8.43 -35.76
N SER A 111 -12.40 -8.33 -36.16
CA SER A 111 -13.37 -7.47 -35.48
C SER A 111 -13.60 -7.90 -34.03
N ASN A 112 -13.77 -9.20 -33.79
CA ASN A 112 -13.96 -9.75 -32.45
C ASN A 112 -12.73 -9.50 -31.56
N LEU A 113 -11.52 -9.84 -32.04
CA LEU A 113 -10.28 -9.60 -31.31
C LEU A 113 -10.06 -8.12 -30.98
N SER A 114 -10.45 -7.23 -31.89
CA SER A 114 -10.36 -5.78 -31.66
C SER A 114 -11.32 -5.32 -30.55
N SER A 115 -12.53 -5.89 -30.50
CA SER A 115 -13.51 -5.61 -29.44
C SER A 115 -13.08 -6.14 -28.07
N GLU A 116 -12.52 -7.35 -28.03
CA GLU A 116 -11.97 -7.94 -26.80
C GLU A 116 -10.78 -7.15 -26.27
N LEU A 117 -9.91 -6.66 -27.16
CA LEU A 117 -8.77 -5.82 -26.81
C LEU A 117 -9.22 -4.51 -26.16
N GLU A 118 -10.22 -3.84 -26.74
CA GLU A 118 -10.73 -2.57 -26.20
C GLU A 118 -11.44 -2.77 -24.85
N THR A 119 -12.16 -3.88 -24.71
CA THR A 119 -12.78 -4.27 -23.43
C THR A 119 -11.71 -4.50 -22.35
N SER A 120 -10.67 -5.26 -22.69
CA SER A 120 -9.57 -5.55 -21.77
C SER A 120 -8.82 -4.28 -21.36
N LYS A 121 -8.60 -3.35 -22.31
CA LYS A 121 -7.98 -2.05 -22.05
C LYS A 121 -8.81 -1.20 -21.09
N THR A 122 -10.13 -1.18 -21.27
CA THR A 122 -11.06 -0.49 -20.36
C THR A 122 -11.04 -1.10 -18.96
N GLN A 123 -10.97 -2.43 -18.85
CA GLN A 123 -10.86 -3.12 -17.57
C GLN A 123 -9.54 -2.81 -16.85
N ILE A 124 -8.41 -2.77 -17.57
CA ILE A 124 -7.11 -2.40 -17.01
C ILE A 124 -7.16 -0.99 -16.43
N GLN A 125 -7.67 -0.01 -17.18
CA GLN A 125 -7.85 1.36 -16.67
C GLN A 125 -8.75 1.40 -15.41
N GLY A 126 -9.80 0.58 -15.39
CA GLY A 126 -10.67 0.44 -14.22
C GLY A 126 -9.93 -0.12 -12.99
N PHE A 127 -9.03 -1.09 -13.17
CA PHE A 127 -8.21 -1.63 -12.08
C PHE A 127 -7.13 -0.65 -11.62
N GLU A 128 -6.49 0.08 -12.53
CA GLU A 128 -5.51 1.13 -12.20
C GLU A 128 -6.14 2.22 -11.32
N ASN A 129 -7.34 2.68 -11.66
CA ASN A 129 -8.07 3.66 -10.86
C ASN A 129 -8.41 3.15 -9.46
N LYS A 130 -8.87 1.89 -9.35
CA LYS A 130 -9.15 1.26 -8.04
C LYS A 130 -7.89 1.10 -7.19
N LEU A 131 -6.76 0.78 -7.82
CA LEU A 131 -5.49 0.65 -7.14
C LEU A 131 -5.06 2.00 -6.55
N ALA A 132 -5.14 3.08 -7.33
CA ALA A 132 -4.85 4.43 -6.85
C ALA A 132 -5.78 4.86 -5.69
N GLU A 133 -7.06 4.52 -5.75
CA GLU A 133 -8.03 4.79 -4.68
C GLU A 133 -7.69 4.02 -3.39
N MET A 134 -7.31 2.74 -3.51
CA MET A 134 -6.88 1.93 -2.38
C MET A 134 -5.57 2.45 -1.75
N GLU A 135 -4.61 2.88 -2.55
CA GLU A 135 -3.36 3.48 -2.07
C GLU A 135 -3.62 4.76 -1.27
N SER A 136 -4.48 5.65 -1.79
CA SER A 136 -4.91 6.87 -1.09
C SER A 136 -5.59 6.55 0.24
N THR A 137 -6.52 5.60 0.23
CA THR A 137 -7.22 5.15 1.45
C THR A 137 -6.27 4.54 2.47
N GLY A 138 -5.30 3.76 2.00
CA GLY A 138 -4.24 3.17 2.83
C GLY A 138 -3.38 4.23 3.50
N SER A 139 -2.96 5.27 2.75
CA SER A 139 -2.19 6.40 3.30
C SER A 139 -2.96 7.14 4.37
N ASN A 140 -4.23 7.51 4.11
CA ASN A 140 -5.07 8.20 5.06
C ASN A 140 -5.29 7.37 6.34
N SER A 141 -5.50 6.06 6.20
CA SER A 141 -5.65 5.15 7.35
C SER A 141 -4.35 5.06 8.17
N LYS A 142 -3.19 5.08 7.51
CA LYS A 142 -1.89 5.10 8.17
C LYS A 142 -1.67 6.38 8.98
N GLU A 143 -2.02 7.53 8.42
CA GLU A 143 -1.94 8.82 9.13
C GLU A 143 -2.85 8.86 10.36
N GLN A 144 -4.07 8.34 10.24
CA GLN A 144 -4.99 8.22 11.38
C GLN A 144 -4.43 7.30 12.48
N MET A 145 -3.85 6.16 12.10
CA MET A 145 -3.19 5.25 13.04
C MET A 145 -2.03 5.92 13.78
N ASP A 146 -1.21 6.70 13.07
CA ASP A 146 -0.07 7.41 13.67
C ASP A 146 -0.55 8.49 14.65
N LYS A 147 -1.63 9.21 14.29
CA LYS A 147 -2.26 10.19 15.19
C LYS A 147 -2.80 9.55 16.47
N LEU A 148 -3.59 8.48 16.34
CA LEU A 148 -4.15 7.75 17.49
C LEU A 148 -3.05 7.16 18.38
N THR A 149 -1.97 6.66 17.77
CA THR A 149 -0.79 6.18 18.51
C THR A 149 -0.16 7.28 19.35
N GLY A 150 -0.03 8.49 18.79
CA GLY A 150 0.46 9.67 19.52
C GLY A 150 -0.47 10.07 20.68
N GLU A 151 -1.78 10.09 20.45
CA GLU A 151 -2.78 10.39 21.50
C GLU A 151 -2.73 9.38 22.66
N ILE A 152 -2.55 8.08 22.37
CA ILE A 152 -2.37 7.03 23.38
C ILE A 152 -1.10 7.28 24.22
N GLN A 153 0.02 7.64 23.59
CA GLN A 153 1.27 7.93 24.30
C GLN A 153 1.12 9.15 25.23
N GLU A 154 0.43 10.20 24.77
CA GLU A 154 0.15 11.38 25.57
C GLU A 154 -0.75 11.05 26.78
N LEU A 155 -1.83 10.30 26.56
CA LEU A 155 -2.73 9.86 27.62
C LEU A 155 -2.02 8.98 28.65
N ASN A 156 -1.17 8.06 28.23
CA ASN A 156 -0.37 7.22 29.14
C ASN A 156 0.61 8.06 29.98
N SER A 157 1.20 9.10 29.39
CA SER A 157 2.09 10.01 30.12
C SER A 157 1.33 10.80 31.18
N LYS A 158 0.13 11.32 30.83
CA LYS A 158 -0.77 11.99 31.78
C LYS A 158 -1.22 11.05 32.90
N LEU A 159 -1.60 9.81 32.57
CA LEU A 159 -2.00 8.81 33.54
C LEU A 159 -0.89 8.52 34.55
N THR A 160 0.34 8.36 34.07
CA THR A 160 1.51 8.14 34.93
C THR A 160 1.74 9.33 35.87
N ALA A 161 1.70 10.56 35.33
CA ALA A 161 1.87 11.78 36.14
C ALA A 161 0.78 11.92 37.22
N THR A 162 -0.49 11.67 36.88
CA THR A 162 -1.59 11.68 37.85
C THR A 162 -1.45 10.57 38.89
N GLN A 163 -0.94 9.40 38.50
CA GLN A 163 -0.68 8.31 39.44
C GLN A 163 0.43 8.67 40.43
N ASP A 164 1.53 9.27 39.95
CA ASP A 164 2.60 9.76 40.81
C ASP A 164 2.10 10.84 41.77
N GLU A 165 1.30 11.81 41.29
CA GLU A 165 0.68 12.84 42.13
C GLU A 165 -0.20 12.23 43.23
N ASN A 166 -1.01 11.21 42.89
CA ASN A 166 -1.87 10.52 43.85
C ASN A 166 -1.04 9.77 44.92
N THR A 167 0.06 9.11 44.53
CA THR A 167 0.97 8.47 45.50
C THR A 167 1.61 9.47 46.45
N ASN A 168 1.98 10.65 45.95
CA ASN A 168 2.55 11.74 46.74
C ASN A 168 1.51 12.32 47.71
N LEU A 169 0.29 12.63 47.24
CA LEU A 169 -0.80 13.11 48.09
C LEU A 169 -1.17 12.09 49.19
N ASN A 170 -1.19 10.80 48.86
CA ASN A 170 -1.45 9.75 49.84
C ASN A 170 -0.35 9.67 50.91
N SER A 171 0.91 9.89 50.54
CA SER A 171 2.04 9.97 51.49
C SER A 171 1.91 11.18 52.41
N GLN A 172 1.54 12.35 51.87
CA GLN A 172 1.26 13.55 52.66
C GLN A 172 0.10 13.36 53.63
N LEU A 173 -0.97 12.68 53.20
CA LEU A 173 -2.10 12.34 54.08
C LEU A 173 -1.68 11.45 55.25
N MET A 174 -0.82 10.45 55.02
CA MET A 174 -0.29 9.61 56.10
C MET A 174 0.56 10.42 57.09
N GLU A 175 1.42 11.31 56.61
CA GLU A 175 2.25 12.18 57.45
C GLU A 175 1.40 13.13 58.30
N LEU A 176 0.38 13.74 57.70
CA LEU A 176 -0.55 14.62 58.40
C LEU A 176 -1.35 13.85 59.46
N ASN A 177 -1.80 12.62 59.14
CA ASN A 177 -2.52 11.77 60.08
C ASN A 177 -1.65 11.35 61.28
N ASN A 178 -0.38 11.00 61.02
CA ASN A 178 0.59 10.72 62.09
C ASN A 178 0.82 11.95 62.98
N THR A 179 0.93 13.13 62.37
CA THR A 179 1.08 14.40 63.11
C THR A 179 -0.17 14.67 63.96
N LEU A 180 -1.36 14.43 63.43
CA LEU A 180 -2.62 14.60 64.14
C LEU A 180 -2.69 13.67 65.36
N LEU A 181 -2.35 12.39 65.20
CA LEU A 181 -2.29 11.43 66.30
C LEU A 181 -1.29 11.85 67.41
N GLN A 182 -0.13 12.38 67.03
CA GLN A 182 0.84 12.92 67.99
C GLN A 182 0.29 14.13 68.74
N LYS A 183 -0.41 15.04 68.03
CA LYS A 183 -1.05 16.20 68.65
C LYS A 183 -2.17 15.78 69.59
N ASP A 184 -3.00 14.82 69.22
CA ASP A 184 -4.07 14.28 70.08
C ASP A 184 -3.49 13.64 71.35
N THR A 185 -2.43 12.84 71.22
CA THR A 185 -1.70 12.27 72.37
C THR A 185 -1.17 13.38 73.28
N ARG A 186 -0.58 14.43 72.70
CA ARG A 186 -0.07 15.57 73.47
C ARG A 186 -1.17 16.37 74.16
N ILE A 187 -2.33 16.53 73.52
CA ILE A 187 -3.50 17.15 74.12
C ILE A 187 -3.95 16.32 75.33
N GLN A 188 -4.04 14.99 75.19
CA GLN A 188 -4.40 14.11 76.29
C GLN A 188 -3.41 14.22 77.47
N GLU A 189 -2.10 14.18 77.20
CA GLU A 189 -1.06 14.39 78.23
C GLU A 189 -1.19 15.76 78.92
N LEU A 190 -1.46 16.82 78.16
CA LEU A 190 -1.62 18.17 78.71
C LEU A 190 -2.90 18.26 79.54
N SER A 191 -4.01 17.67 79.10
CA SER A 191 -5.25 17.58 79.87
C SER A 191 -5.05 16.84 81.19
N GLU A 192 -4.38 15.67 81.19
CA GLU A 192 -4.05 14.93 82.42
C GLU A 192 -3.16 15.76 83.35
N ASN A 193 -2.19 16.50 82.80
CA ASN A 193 -1.35 17.42 83.59
C ASN A 193 -2.17 18.56 84.19
N VAL A 194 -3.11 19.16 83.43
CA VAL A 194 -4.00 20.21 83.94
C VAL A 194 -4.87 19.68 85.07
N ASP A 195 -5.52 18.53 84.90
CA ASP A 195 -6.33 17.87 85.94
C ASP A 195 -5.50 17.60 87.21
N SER A 196 -4.25 17.16 87.04
CA SER A 196 -3.34 16.93 88.17
C SER A 196 -2.96 18.22 88.90
N LYS A 197 -2.76 19.31 88.15
CA LYS A 197 -2.43 20.63 88.69
C LYS A 197 -3.63 21.26 89.37
N GLU A 198 -4.84 21.07 88.83
CA GLU A 198 -6.10 21.51 89.44
C GLU A 198 -6.31 20.83 90.80
N LYS A 199 -6.16 19.49 90.88
CA LYS A 199 -6.17 18.77 92.17
C LYS A 199 -5.13 19.26 93.17
N LEU A 200 -3.93 19.61 92.70
CA LEU A 200 -2.88 20.19 93.55
C LEU A 200 -3.25 21.59 94.05
N VAL A 201 -3.84 22.43 93.19
CA VAL A 201 -4.35 23.75 93.56
C VAL A 201 -5.48 23.62 94.57
N ASP A 202 -6.43 22.72 94.36
CA ASP A 202 -7.51 22.44 95.31
C ASP A 202 -6.95 22.00 96.66
N ALA A 203 -5.99 21.07 96.67
CA ALA A 203 -5.34 20.60 97.89
C ALA A 203 -4.54 21.71 98.60
N GLN A 204 -3.86 22.58 97.85
CA GLN A 204 -3.16 23.74 98.41
C GLN A 204 -4.15 24.79 98.95
N THR A 205 -5.28 25.00 98.27
CA THR A 205 -6.35 25.91 98.70
C THR A 205 -6.98 25.41 100.00
N ALA A 206 -7.31 24.12 100.10
CA ALA A 206 -7.82 23.51 101.32
C ALA A 206 -6.82 23.61 102.49
N ARG A 207 -5.51 23.44 102.23
CA ARG A 207 -4.47 23.68 103.23
C ARG A 207 -4.37 25.14 103.64
N LEU A 208 -4.53 26.07 102.71
CA LEU A 208 -4.57 27.49 103.04
C LEU A 208 -5.79 27.81 103.91
N GLU A 209 -6.96 27.26 103.61
CA GLU A 209 -8.16 27.36 104.46
C GLU A 209 -7.96 26.74 105.85
N GLU A 210 -7.29 25.59 105.94
CA GLU A 210 -6.94 24.94 107.20
C GLU A 210 -5.97 25.81 108.02
N VAL A 211 -4.91 26.33 107.40
CA VAL A 211 -3.96 27.25 108.03
C VAL A 211 -4.65 28.56 108.44
N GLU A 212 -5.57 29.10 107.63
CA GLU A 212 -6.38 30.27 107.97
C GLU A 212 -7.32 29.98 109.15
N SER A 213 -7.88 28.78 109.23
CA SER A 213 -8.69 28.31 110.36
C SER A 213 -7.85 28.17 111.63
N GLU A 214 -6.66 27.57 111.56
CA GLU A 214 -5.70 27.50 112.68
C GLU A 214 -5.28 28.92 113.14
N LEU A 215 -5.07 29.84 112.19
CA LEU A 215 -4.81 31.25 112.47
C LEU A 215 -6.02 31.93 113.15
N GLY A 216 -7.24 31.50 112.81
CA GLY A 216 -8.50 31.94 113.42
C GLY A 216 -8.72 31.40 114.84
N GLU A 217 -8.30 30.18 115.13
CA GLU A 217 -8.35 29.56 116.47
C GLU A 217 -7.29 30.16 117.42
N LEU A 218 -6.19 30.70 116.89
CA LEU A 218 -5.19 31.47 117.64
C LEU A 218 -5.61 32.93 117.91
N LYS A 219 -6.86 33.30 117.64
CA LYS A 219 -7.40 34.64 117.92
C LYS A 219 -7.78 34.74 119.42
N PRO A 220 -7.14 35.64 120.21
CA PRO A 220 -7.39 35.72 121.64
C PRO A 220 -8.82 36.19 121.99
N PRO A 221 -9.44 35.71 123.10
CA PRO A 221 -10.82 36.04 123.45
C PRO A 221 -10.96 37.49 123.94
N GLU A 222 -12.11 38.12 123.65
CA GLU A 222 -12.46 39.43 124.21
C GLU A 222 -12.52 39.40 125.74
N LEU A 223 -11.59 40.12 126.37
CA LEU A 223 -11.73 40.61 127.75
C LEU A 223 -11.45 42.11 127.76
N GLY A 224 -12.47 42.85 128.17
CA GLY A 224 -12.41 44.29 128.36
C GLY A 224 -11.58 44.71 129.58
N SER A 225 -11.08 45.94 129.48
CA SER A 225 -10.58 46.83 130.54
C SER A 225 -9.29 46.42 131.27
N GLY A 226 -8.31 47.33 131.25
CA GLY A 226 -7.20 47.35 132.20
C GLY A 226 -5.84 47.35 131.52
N GLY A 227 -5.37 48.54 131.17
CA GLY A 227 -4.09 48.73 130.50
C GLY A 227 -2.87 48.35 131.34
N PHE A 228 -1.78 48.04 130.63
CA PHE A 228 -0.43 48.19 131.14
C PHE A 228 0.46 48.75 130.04
N ALA A 229 1.03 49.91 130.35
CA ALA A 229 2.09 50.55 129.60
C ALA A 229 3.42 49.80 129.82
N ALA A 230 4.24 49.72 128.78
CA ALA A 230 5.66 49.38 128.90
C ALA A 230 6.49 50.48 128.21
N ASP A 231 6.88 51.45 129.03
CA ASP A 231 7.80 52.54 128.74
C ASP A 231 9.16 52.08 129.29
N GLU A 232 10.05 51.55 128.46
CA GLU A 232 11.46 51.34 128.83
C GLU A 232 12.30 52.52 128.31
N ARG A 233 12.17 53.66 128.98
CA ARG A 233 13.14 54.76 128.90
C ARG A 233 14.17 54.60 130.01
N THR A 234 15.36 54.11 129.67
CA THR A 234 16.50 54.03 130.60
C THR A 234 16.75 55.41 131.23
N THR A 235 16.76 55.44 132.57
CA THR A 235 16.85 56.66 133.39
C THR A 235 18.08 56.60 134.30
N CYS A 236 18.87 57.68 134.38
CA CYS A 236 20.05 57.73 135.22
C CYS A 236 19.65 57.77 136.72
N PRO A 237 20.06 56.79 137.54
CA PRO A 237 19.64 56.68 138.93
C PRO A 237 20.19 57.79 139.85
N MET A 238 21.20 58.56 139.42
CA MET A 238 21.78 59.65 140.22
C MET A 238 21.18 61.03 139.97
N CYS A 239 20.71 61.33 138.75
CA CYS A 239 20.22 62.67 138.41
C CYS A 239 18.91 62.71 137.61
N GLY A 240 18.29 61.54 137.39
CA GLY A 240 16.99 61.41 136.73
C GLY A 240 16.98 61.72 135.23
N ALA A 241 18.14 61.89 134.57
CA ALA A 241 18.19 62.15 133.13
C ALA A 241 17.79 60.91 132.31
N VAL A 242 16.94 61.08 131.30
CA VAL A 242 16.41 59.99 130.44
C VAL A 242 16.79 60.16 128.96
N GLY A 243 16.68 59.09 128.18
CA GLY A 243 16.79 59.12 126.72
C GLY A 243 18.20 59.47 126.21
N GLY A 244 18.33 60.41 125.26
CA GLY A 244 19.60 60.75 124.58
C GLY A 244 20.74 61.25 125.47
N ASN A 245 20.46 61.51 126.76
CA ASN A 245 21.44 61.85 127.79
C ASN A 245 22.11 60.61 128.42
N ILE A 246 21.69 59.40 128.06
CA ILE A 246 22.32 58.15 128.48
C ILE A 246 23.08 57.56 127.29
N LYS A 247 24.39 57.38 127.43
CA LYS A 247 25.24 56.75 126.41
C LYS A 247 25.61 55.35 126.88
N GLN A 248 25.34 54.35 126.05
CA GLN A 248 25.82 52.99 126.29
C GLN A 248 27.28 52.87 125.82
N ILE A 249 28.18 52.40 126.69
CA ILE A 249 29.59 52.16 126.38
C ILE A 249 30.00 50.78 126.87
N GLU A 250 31.09 50.25 126.33
CA GLU A 250 31.68 48.99 126.77
C GLU A 250 32.46 49.18 128.08
N ASP A 251 32.11 48.41 129.11
CA ASP A 251 32.80 48.35 130.39
C ASP A 251 34.02 47.44 130.31
N LYS A 252 35.17 48.04 129.98
CA LYS A 252 36.44 47.33 129.84
C LYS A 252 36.93 46.64 131.13
N SER A 253 36.30 46.91 132.28
CA SER A 253 36.58 46.21 133.54
C SER A 253 35.91 44.84 133.64
N LYS A 254 34.91 44.55 132.80
CA LYS A 254 34.10 43.32 132.88
C LYS A 254 34.00 42.64 131.51
N VAL A 255 34.90 41.69 131.27
CA VAL A 255 34.88 40.84 130.07
C VAL A 255 33.79 39.77 130.24
N LEU A 256 32.84 39.71 129.30
CA LEU A 256 31.77 38.70 129.29
C LEU A 256 32.22 37.40 128.64
N SER A 257 32.93 37.49 127.52
CA SER A 257 33.45 36.33 126.79
C SER A 257 34.57 36.77 125.83
N TYR A 258 35.35 35.81 125.35
CA TYR A 258 36.32 36.03 124.28
C TYR A 258 35.80 35.39 123.00
N VAL A 259 35.71 36.16 121.92
CA VAL A 259 35.47 35.65 120.57
C VAL A 259 36.82 35.67 119.85
N GLY A 260 37.50 34.53 119.86
CA GLY A 260 38.90 34.43 119.44
C GLY A 260 39.85 35.12 120.43
N HIS A 261 40.78 35.94 119.93
CA HIS A 261 41.75 36.68 120.77
C HIS A 261 41.31 38.11 121.12
N ILE A 262 40.02 38.45 120.92
CA ILE A 262 39.48 39.78 121.21
C ILE A 262 38.44 39.68 122.35
N PRO A 263 38.62 40.38 123.50
CA PRO A 263 37.65 40.39 124.60
C PRO A 263 36.37 41.16 124.23
N MET A 264 35.20 40.54 124.47
CA MET A 264 33.89 41.19 124.43
C MET A 264 33.51 41.65 125.83
N TYR A 265 33.32 42.96 125.99
CA TYR A 265 33.02 43.58 127.28
C TYR A 265 31.52 43.75 127.53
N ALA A 266 31.10 43.72 128.79
CA ALA A 266 29.73 44.08 129.17
C ALA A 266 29.44 45.53 128.78
N LYS A 267 28.20 45.85 128.42
CA LYS A 267 27.81 47.24 128.14
C LYS A 267 27.26 47.87 129.42
N LYS A 268 27.72 49.08 129.75
CA LYS A 268 27.19 49.93 130.83
C LYS A 268 26.66 51.25 130.27
N HIS A 269 25.80 51.91 131.02
CA HIS A 269 25.19 53.18 130.69
C HIS A 269 25.88 54.32 131.46
N VAL A 270 26.33 55.34 130.75
CA VAL A 270 26.92 56.54 131.36
C VAL A 270 26.01 57.72 131.11
N CYS A 271 25.65 58.41 132.20
CA CYS A 271 24.86 59.63 132.11
C CYS A 271 25.75 60.81 131.69
N LYS A 272 25.47 61.42 130.54
CA LYS A 272 26.19 62.61 130.06
C LYS A 272 26.02 63.84 130.97
N LYS A 273 24.99 63.86 131.82
CA LYS A 273 24.66 65.01 132.68
C LYS A 273 25.41 65.00 134.01
N CYS A 274 25.58 63.85 134.65
CA CYS A 274 26.25 63.75 135.96
C CYS A 274 27.49 62.85 135.96
N GLY A 275 27.81 62.20 134.85
CA GLY A 275 28.96 61.29 134.73
C GLY A 275 28.79 59.93 135.40
N TYR A 276 27.67 59.66 136.08
CA TYR A 276 27.44 58.39 136.76
C TYR A 276 27.29 57.23 135.77
N GLU A 277 27.99 56.14 136.05
CA GLU A 277 28.00 54.91 135.24
C GLU A 277 27.23 53.80 135.96
N PHE A 278 26.32 53.10 135.26
CA PHE A 278 25.47 52.04 135.81
C PHE A 278 25.08 50.97 134.79
#